data_AF-A0A1Y2WFQ1-F1
#
_entry.id   AF-A0A1Y2WFQ1-F1
#
_cell.length_a   1.000
_cell.length_b   1.000
_cell.length_c   1.000
_cell.angle_alpha   90.00
_cell.angle_beta   90.00
_cell.angle_gamma   90.00
#
_symmetry.space_group_name_H-M   'P 1'
#
loop_
_entity.id
_entity.type
_entity.pdbx_description
1 polymer ?
#
loop_
_entity_poly.entity_id
_entity_poly.type
_entity_poly.pdbx_seq_one_letter_code
_entity_poly.pdbx_strand_id
1 'polypeptide(L)'
;MSLQIVDEASVRNNVPNERVFPVPGSNHRDICKFNDHENERFGPIGLAMTELVQVALDGSKFPILSELPIATPTFYGRRTQLEKISSTLNPTKLGRKGIVLFGIGGSGKTQLALQYIKKKRELYKAVIWISALTPEQTTQFYIEAFHLILKF
;
A
#
# COMPACT_ATOMS: atom_id res chain seq x y z
N MET A 1 15.98 -15.82 3.87
CA MET A 1 14.59 -16.18 4.19
C MET A 1 13.71 -15.64 3.07
N SER A 2 13.25 -16.48 2.14
CA SER A 2 12.48 -16.03 0.98
C SER A 2 11.04 -15.69 1.41
N LEU A 3 10.70 -14.41 1.36
CA LEU A 3 9.33 -13.93 1.56
C LEU A 3 8.44 -14.57 0.47
N GLN A 4 7.66 -15.59 0.82
CA GLN A 4 6.64 -16.15 -0.06
C GLN A 4 5.53 -15.11 -0.21
N ILE A 5 5.42 -14.53 -1.41
CA ILE A 5 4.51 -13.41 -1.65
C ILE A 5 3.08 -13.90 -1.93
N VAL A 6 2.89 -15.14 -2.42
CA VAL A 6 1.59 -15.82 -2.49
C VAL A 6 1.75 -17.35 -2.64
N ASP A 7 0.76 -18.13 -2.20
CA ASP A 7 0.69 -19.60 -2.36
C ASP A 7 -0.22 -20.01 -3.55
N GLU A 8 -0.09 -21.24 -4.04
CA GLU A 8 -0.86 -21.77 -5.19
C GLU A 8 -2.39 -21.64 -5.02
N ALA A 9 -2.89 -21.67 -3.78
CA ALA A 9 -4.31 -21.57 -3.51
C ALA A 9 -4.89 -20.18 -3.81
N SER A 10 -4.07 -19.13 -3.94
CA SER A 10 -4.55 -17.79 -4.29
C SER A 10 -4.95 -17.64 -5.76
N VAL A 11 -4.52 -18.56 -6.64
CA VAL A 11 -4.76 -18.50 -8.09
C VAL A 11 -5.96 -19.36 -8.50
N ARG A 12 -6.43 -20.26 -7.63
CA ARG A 12 -7.51 -21.20 -7.92
C ARG A 12 -8.88 -20.54 -7.77
N ASN A 13 -9.73 -20.66 -8.78
CA ASN A 13 -11.13 -20.24 -8.72
C ASN A 13 -12.06 -21.34 -8.18
N ASN A 14 -11.54 -22.55 -7.96
CA ASN A 14 -12.26 -23.71 -7.41
C ASN A 14 -13.51 -24.07 -8.23
N VAL A 15 -13.41 -23.99 -9.56
CA VAL A 15 -14.50 -24.38 -10.48
C VAL A 15 -14.31 -25.81 -10.99
N PRO A 16 -15.41 -26.54 -11.28
CA PRO A 16 -15.31 -27.90 -11.83
C PRO A 16 -14.50 -27.90 -13.13
N ASN A 17 -13.56 -28.86 -13.25
CA ASN A 17 -12.64 -29.01 -14.38
C ASN A 17 -11.58 -27.90 -14.55
N GLU A 18 -11.32 -27.08 -13.53
CA GLU A 18 -10.20 -26.13 -13.55
C GLU A 18 -8.85 -26.87 -13.71
N ARG A 19 -8.04 -26.44 -14.68
CA ARG A 19 -6.67 -26.91 -14.88
C ARG A 19 -5.72 -25.75 -14.66
N VAL A 20 -4.84 -25.88 -13.67
CA VAL A 20 -3.78 -24.90 -13.39
C VAL A 20 -2.54 -25.30 -14.18
N PHE A 21 -2.02 -24.38 -14.98
CA PHE A 21 -0.75 -24.55 -15.70
C PHE A 21 0.31 -23.67 -15.03
N PRO A 22 1.05 -24.19 -14.03
CA PRO A 22 2.08 -23.41 -13.37
C PRO A 22 3.23 -23.16 -14.35
N VAL A 23 3.66 -21.91 -14.47
CA VAL A 23 4.91 -21.58 -15.14
C VAL A 23 6.05 -21.75 -14.12
N PRO A 24 6.98 -22.71 -14.29
CA PRO A 24 8.02 -22.97 -13.31
C PRO A 24 8.85 -21.71 -12.99
N GLY A 25 9.02 -21.41 -11.71
CA GLY A 25 9.77 -20.23 -11.25
C GLY A 25 9.02 -18.90 -11.33
N SER A 26 7.83 -18.86 -11.93
CA SER A 26 7.02 -17.64 -11.98
C SER A 26 6.32 -17.40 -10.64
N ASN A 27 6.44 -16.18 -10.14
CA ASN A 27 5.63 -15.64 -9.05
C ASN A 27 5.01 -14.32 -9.52
N HIS A 28 4.04 -13.77 -8.77
CA HIS A 28 3.37 -12.52 -9.19
C HIS A 28 4.31 -11.31 -9.35
N ARG A 29 5.56 -11.34 -8.87
CA ARG A 29 6.55 -10.30 -9.18
C ARG A 29 6.98 -10.32 -10.64
N ASP A 30 7.06 -11.50 -11.24
CA ASP A 30 7.47 -11.66 -12.64
C ASP A 30 6.34 -11.30 -13.62
N ILE A 31 5.09 -11.45 -13.17
CA ILE A 31 3.88 -11.10 -13.94
C ILE A 31 3.63 -9.58 -13.89
N CYS A 32 4.06 -8.89 -12.83
CA CYS A 32 3.96 -7.44 -12.69
C CYS A 32 5.26 -6.72 -13.07
N LYS A 33 6.01 -7.22 -14.07
CA LYS A 33 7.15 -6.50 -14.63
C LYS A 33 6.66 -5.49 -15.66
N PHE A 34 7.13 -4.24 -15.51
CA PHE A 34 6.99 -3.23 -16.55
C PHE A 34 7.76 -3.67 -17.80
N ASN A 35 7.25 -3.34 -18.98
CA ASN A 35 8.06 -3.43 -20.20
C ASN A 35 9.20 -2.40 -20.15
N ASP A 36 10.17 -2.48 -21.06
CA ASP A 36 11.37 -1.61 -21.02
C ASP A 36 11.03 -0.11 -21.00
N HIS A 37 10.05 0.32 -21.81
CA HIS A 37 9.60 1.71 -21.85
C HIS A 37 8.92 2.18 -20.54
N GLU A 38 8.08 1.33 -19.94
CA GLU A 38 7.46 1.62 -18.66
C GLU A 38 8.48 1.55 -17.52
N ASN A 39 9.50 0.70 -17.62
CA ASN A 39 10.55 0.55 -16.63
C ASN A 39 11.48 1.77 -16.60
N GLU A 40 11.76 2.40 -17.74
CA GLU A 40 12.45 3.71 -17.77
C GLU A 40 11.68 4.78 -16.97
N ARG A 41 10.34 4.73 -17.00
CA ARG A 41 9.47 5.67 -16.28
C ARG A 41 9.29 5.33 -14.80
N PHE A 42 9.04 4.06 -14.47
CA PHE A 42 8.64 3.60 -13.13
C PHE A 42 9.75 2.90 -12.34
N GLY A 43 10.86 2.53 -12.99
CA GLY A 43 12.04 1.97 -12.34
C GLY A 43 12.63 2.91 -11.28
N PRO A 44 12.91 4.19 -11.61
CA PRO A 44 13.39 5.18 -10.64
C PRO A 44 12.43 5.36 -9.45
N ILE A 45 11.13 5.28 -9.70
CA ILE A 45 10.10 5.32 -8.67
C ILE A 45 10.20 4.13 -7.71
N GLY A 46 10.39 2.92 -8.24
CA GLY A 46 10.57 1.72 -7.42
C GLY A 46 11.82 1.78 -6.54
N LEU A 47 12.91 2.35 -7.04
CA LEU A 47 14.13 2.60 -6.27
C LEU A 47 13.87 3.62 -5.15
N ALA A 48 13.28 4.76 -5.47
CA ALA A 48 12.92 5.79 -4.49
C ALA A 48 12.03 5.25 -3.36
N MET A 49 11.03 4.43 -3.69
CA MET A 49 10.17 3.79 -2.69
C MET A 49 10.93 2.78 -1.82
N THR A 50 11.89 2.06 -2.39
CA THR A 50 12.72 1.12 -1.64
C THR A 50 13.62 1.86 -0.66
N GLU A 51 14.21 2.96 -1.09
CA GLU A 51 15.03 3.84 -0.24
C GLU A 51 14.19 4.47 0.88
N LEU A 52 12.99 4.95 0.58
CA LEU A 52 12.09 5.51 1.58
C LEU A 52 11.73 4.48 2.67
N VAL A 53 11.43 3.24 2.25
CA VAL A 53 11.15 2.15 3.18
C VAL A 53 12.36 1.85 4.03
N GLN A 54 13.56 1.86 3.45
CA GLN A 54 14.79 1.61 4.18
C GLN A 54 15.07 2.68 5.24
N VAL A 55 14.94 3.97 4.88
CA VAL A 55 15.06 5.09 5.83
C VAL A 55 14.02 4.99 6.95
N ALA A 56 12.77 4.64 6.61
CA ALA A 56 11.73 4.41 7.62
C ALA A 56 12.07 3.24 8.55
N LEU A 57 12.75 2.20 8.07
CA LEU A 57 13.14 1.04 8.87
C LEU A 57 14.33 1.32 9.78
N ASP A 58 15.31 2.10 9.30
CA ASP A 58 16.60 2.39 9.94
C ASP A 58 16.51 3.37 11.13
N GLY A 59 15.31 3.83 11.45
CA GLY A 59 14.98 4.28 12.81
C GLY A 59 14.90 5.78 12.99
N SER A 60 14.16 6.48 12.13
CA SER A 60 13.67 7.81 12.49
C SER A 60 12.91 7.73 13.83
N LYS A 61 13.24 8.61 14.79
CA LYS A 61 12.55 8.67 16.10
C LYS A 61 11.06 9.03 15.98
N PHE A 62 10.63 9.50 14.81
CA PHE A 62 9.27 9.95 14.55
C PHE A 62 8.69 9.24 13.32
N PRO A 63 7.38 8.95 13.33
CA PRO A 63 6.71 8.36 12.19
C PRO A 63 6.74 9.31 11.00
N ILE A 64 7.27 8.86 9.87
CA ILE A 64 7.27 9.63 8.62
C ILE A 64 5.81 9.72 8.13
N LEU A 65 5.34 10.94 7.88
CA LEU A 65 3.98 11.17 7.39
C LEU A 65 4.03 12.06 6.15
N SER A 66 3.55 11.54 5.02
CA SER A 66 3.35 12.33 3.81
C SER A 66 2.17 13.29 3.96
N GLU A 67 2.01 14.20 3.01
CA GLU A 67 0.79 15.01 2.93
C GLU A 67 -0.44 14.11 2.79
N LEU A 68 -1.45 14.41 3.61
CA LEU A 68 -2.74 13.70 3.62
C LEU A 68 -3.81 14.60 2.98
N PRO A 69 -4.79 14.02 2.27
CA PRO A 69 -5.95 14.78 1.82
C PRO A 69 -6.74 15.35 3.00
N ILE A 70 -7.53 16.39 2.71
CA ILE A 70 -8.30 17.13 3.71
C ILE A 70 -9.24 16.17 4.45
N ALA A 71 -9.04 16.08 5.77
CA ALA A 71 -9.93 15.35 6.65
C ALA A 71 -11.12 16.23 7.06
N THR A 72 -12.30 15.63 7.14
CA THR A 72 -13.47 16.30 7.74
C THR A 72 -13.25 16.53 9.24
N PRO A 73 -13.69 17.67 9.81
CA PRO A 73 -13.66 17.89 11.26
C PRO A 73 -14.58 16.91 12.01
N THR A 74 -15.62 16.41 11.36
CA THR A 74 -16.62 15.51 11.95
C THR A 74 -16.70 14.19 11.18
N PHE A 75 -16.60 13.07 11.92
CA PHE A 75 -16.68 11.72 11.37
C PHE A 75 -17.48 10.83 12.34
N TYR A 76 -18.61 10.29 11.87
CA TYR A 76 -19.55 9.55 12.71
C TYR A 76 -19.70 8.09 12.26
N GLY A 77 -20.00 7.23 13.23
CA GLY A 77 -20.23 5.81 12.99
C GLY A 77 -18.98 5.07 12.52
N ARG A 78 -19.20 3.99 11.76
CA ARG A 78 -18.16 3.14 11.14
C ARG A 78 -17.16 2.48 12.10
N ARG A 79 -17.52 2.33 13.39
CA ARG A 79 -16.65 1.71 14.41
C ARG A 79 -16.25 0.29 14.03
N THR A 80 -17.20 -0.52 13.58
CA THR A 80 -16.96 -1.90 13.16
C THR A 80 -15.99 -2.00 11.98
N GLN A 81 -16.11 -1.10 10.99
CA GLN A 81 -15.14 -1.04 9.89
C GLN A 81 -13.75 -0.63 10.38
N LEU A 82 -13.64 0.37 11.27
CA LEU A 82 -12.34 0.77 11.85
C LEU A 82 -11.69 -0.37 12.64
N GLU A 83 -12.46 -1.13 13.41
CA GLU A 83 -11.99 -2.32 14.12
C GLU A 83 -11.50 -3.40 13.16
N LYS A 84 -12.26 -3.68 12.09
CA LYS A 84 -11.85 -4.63 11.05
C LYS A 84 -10.58 -4.19 10.33
N ILE A 85 -10.41 -2.90 10.06
CA ILE A 85 -9.16 -2.35 9.51
C ILE A 85 -8.03 -2.59 10.51
N SER A 86 -8.22 -2.23 11.79
CA SER A 86 -7.21 -2.39 12.84
C SER A 86 -6.80 -3.84 13.07
N SER A 87 -7.74 -4.79 13.00
CA SER A 87 -7.45 -6.22 13.18
C SER A 87 -6.68 -6.79 12.00
N THR A 88 -6.97 -6.31 10.79
CA THR A 88 -6.36 -6.78 9.53
C THR A 88 -4.98 -6.20 9.33
N LEU A 89 -4.82 -4.89 9.58
CA LEU A 89 -3.57 -4.14 9.43
C LEU A 89 -2.71 -4.13 10.70
N ASN A 90 -2.97 -5.04 11.65
CA ASN A 90 -2.24 -5.10 12.92
C ASN A 90 -0.74 -5.35 12.68
N PRO A 91 0.15 -4.39 13.01
CA PRO A 91 1.58 -4.50 12.76
C PRO A 91 2.29 -5.54 13.64
N THR A 92 1.66 -6.03 14.73
CA THR A 92 2.24 -7.09 15.55
C THR A 92 2.15 -8.46 14.91
N LYS A 93 1.32 -8.62 13.86
CA LYS A 93 1.19 -9.87 13.12
C LYS A 93 2.17 -9.91 11.95
N LEU A 94 2.88 -11.03 11.81
CA LEU A 94 3.83 -11.25 10.71
C LEU A 94 3.16 -11.23 9.33
N GLY A 95 3.92 -10.84 8.32
CA GLY A 95 3.55 -10.86 6.90
C GLY A 95 2.92 -9.56 6.40
N ARG A 96 2.93 -9.38 5.07
CA ARG A 96 2.31 -8.21 4.40
C ARG A 96 0.79 -8.24 4.59
N LYS A 97 0.21 -7.11 5.00
CA LYS A 97 -1.24 -6.94 5.18
C LYS A 97 -1.77 -5.92 4.19
N GLY A 98 -2.98 -6.15 3.72
CA GLY A 98 -3.65 -5.28 2.76
C GLY A 98 -5.15 -5.29 3.00
N ILE A 99 -5.79 -4.17 2.67
CA ILE A 99 -7.25 -4.04 2.65
C ILE A 99 -7.66 -3.30 1.40
N VAL A 100 -8.89 -3.55 0.95
CA VAL A 100 -9.53 -2.77 -0.11
C VAL A 100 -10.79 -2.14 0.46
N LEU A 101 -10.88 -0.81 0.36
CA LEU A 101 -12.09 -0.07 0.69
C LEU A 101 -12.87 0.21 -0.60
N PHE A 102 -14.06 -0.38 -0.72
CA PHE A 102 -14.92 -0.25 -1.90
C PHE A 102 -16.34 0.20 -1.50
N GLY A 103 -17.09 0.71 -2.48
CA GLY A 103 -18.43 1.27 -2.28
C GLY A 103 -18.69 2.48 -3.17
N ILE A 104 -19.93 2.98 -3.13
CA ILE A 104 -20.42 4.07 -3.99
C ILE A 104 -19.58 5.35 -3.79
N GLY A 105 -19.51 6.20 -4.82
CA GLY A 105 -18.96 7.55 -4.72
C GLY A 105 -19.57 8.33 -3.54
N GLY A 106 -18.77 9.13 -2.84
CA GLY A 106 -19.24 9.90 -1.69
C GLY A 106 -19.51 9.09 -0.40
N SER A 107 -19.38 7.77 -0.39
CA SER A 107 -19.67 6.94 0.80
C SER A 107 -18.68 7.10 1.98
N GLY A 108 -17.70 8.00 1.85
CA GLY A 108 -16.72 8.31 2.90
C GLY A 108 -15.51 7.37 2.98
N LYS A 109 -15.15 6.63 1.92
CA LYS A 109 -14.01 5.67 1.92
C LYS A 109 -12.69 6.35 2.27
N THR A 110 -12.37 7.45 1.59
CA THR A 110 -11.16 8.24 1.85
C THR A 110 -11.15 8.78 3.28
N GLN A 111 -12.29 9.28 3.76
CA GLN A 111 -12.42 9.78 5.13
C GLN A 111 -12.29 8.67 6.19
N LEU A 112 -12.74 7.45 5.89
CA LEU A 112 -12.55 6.29 6.76
C LEU A 112 -11.05 5.92 6.88
N ALA A 113 -10.31 5.96 5.77
CA ALA A 113 -8.86 5.75 5.78
C ALA A 113 -8.13 6.85 6.57
N LEU A 114 -8.48 8.12 6.36
CA LEU A 114 -7.94 9.25 7.12
C LEU A 114 -8.22 9.13 8.62
N GLN A 115 -9.43 8.71 8.99
CA GLN A 115 -9.80 8.50 10.38
C GLN A 115 -9.02 7.35 11.03
N TYR A 116 -8.71 6.30 10.27
CA TYR A 116 -7.83 5.23 10.73
C TYR A 116 -6.41 5.74 10.98
N ILE A 117 -5.83 6.45 10.00
CA ILE A 117 -4.49 7.04 10.11
C ILE A 117 -4.43 7.96 11.34
N LYS A 118 -5.39 8.87 11.50
CA LYS A 118 -5.46 9.78 12.66
C LYS A 118 -5.39 9.04 14.01
N LYS A 119 -6.01 7.86 14.12
CA LYS A 119 -6.09 7.08 15.37
C LYS A 119 -4.93 6.13 15.59
N LYS A 120 -4.26 5.68 14.52
CA LYS A 120 -3.35 4.53 14.56
C LYS A 120 -1.99 4.78 13.92
N ARG A 121 -1.72 5.98 13.39
CA ARG A 121 -0.43 6.33 12.73
C ARG A 121 0.79 5.99 13.57
N GLU A 122 0.70 6.13 14.89
CA GLU A 122 1.81 5.89 15.82
C GLU A 122 2.23 4.41 15.90
N LEU A 123 1.38 3.50 15.41
CA LEU A 123 1.71 2.09 15.30
C LEU A 123 2.60 1.78 14.08
N TYR A 124 2.83 2.76 13.21
CA TYR A 124 3.58 2.59 11.96
C TYR A 124 4.80 3.52 11.96
N LYS A 125 5.94 3.02 11.44
CA LYS A 125 7.14 3.84 11.27
C LYS A 125 6.98 4.89 10.15
N ALA A 126 6.11 4.61 9.18
CA ALA A 126 5.81 5.53 8.09
C ALA A 126 4.37 5.35 7.61
N VAL A 127 3.74 6.44 7.20
CA VAL A 127 2.45 6.48 6.50
C VAL A 127 2.61 7.36 5.26
N ILE A 128 2.42 6.73 4.11
CA ILE A 128 2.58 7.37 2.79
C ILE A 128 1.24 7.30 2.09
N TRP A 129 0.73 8.45 1.67
CA TRP A 129 -0.48 8.60 0.89
C TRP A 129 -0.12 8.84 -0.57
N ILE A 130 -0.60 7.98 -1.46
CA ILE A 130 -0.34 8.07 -2.90
C ILE A 130 -1.67 8.26 -3.62
N SER A 131 -1.82 9.37 -4.34
CA SER A 131 -2.96 9.57 -5.25
C SER A 131 -2.68 8.86 -6.58
N ALA A 132 -3.51 7.88 -6.92
CA ALA A 132 -3.46 7.16 -8.19
C ALA A 132 -4.63 7.57 -9.13
N LEU A 133 -5.09 8.82 -9.05
CA LEU A 133 -6.21 9.30 -9.88
C LEU A 133 -5.82 9.43 -11.36
N THR A 134 -4.60 9.87 -11.65
CA THR A 134 -4.03 9.88 -13.00
C THR A 134 -2.59 9.38 -12.98
N PRO A 135 -2.07 8.86 -14.12
CA PRO A 135 -0.66 8.46 -14.22
C PRO A 135 0.31 9.59 -13.83
N GLU A 136 -0.01 10.83 -14.23
CA GLU A 136 0.79 12.04 -13.96
C GLU A 136 0.82 12.36 -12.47
N GLN A 137 -0.36 12.35 -11.81
CA GLN A 137 -0.43 12.53 -10.36
C GLN A 137 0.35 11.45 -9.63
N THR A 138 0.25 10.21 -10.09
CA THR A 138 0.99 9.09 -9.50
C THR A 138 2.50 9.35 -9.60
N THR A 139 3.02 9.69 -10.80
CA THR A 139 4.43 10.04 -11.02
C THR A 139 4.89 11.20 -10.13
N GLN A 140 4.10 12.28 -10.06
CA GLN A 140 4.42 13.46 -9.26
C GLN A 140 4.51 13.15 -7.76
N PHE A 141 3.55 12.39 -7.22
CA PHE A 141 3.56 11.96 -5.82
C PHE A 141 4.78 11.12 -5.47
N TYR A 142 5.27 10.30 -6.39
CA TYR A 142 6.49 9.53 -6.15
C TYR A 142 7.73 10.40 -6.05
N ILE A 143 7.83 11.46 -6.86
CA ILE A 143 8.91 12.45 -6.76
C ILE A 143 8.84 13.18 -5.42
N GLU A 144 7.64 13.54 -4.97
CA GLU A 144 7.44 14.19 -3.67
C GLU A 144 7.77 13.26 -2.49
N ALA A 145 7.40 11.98 -2.60
CA ALA A 145 7.78 10.96 -1.63
C ALA A 145 9.31 10.82 -1.53
N PHE A 146 10.03 10.84 -2.67
CA PHE A 146 11.49 10.86 -2.69
C PHE A 146 12.07 12.09 -1.97
N HIS A 147 11.54 13.28 -2.24
CA HIS A 147 11.98 14.50 -1.55
C HIS A 147 11.66 14.50 -0.05
N LEU A 148 10.65 13.75 0.39
CA LEU A 148 10.37 13.56 1.82
C LEU A 148 11.52 12.81 2.52
N ILE A 149 12.22 11.92 1.82
CA ILE A 149 13.39 11.18 2.33
C ILE A 149 14.56 12.14 2.55
N LEU A 150 14.85 13.01 1.57
CA LEU A 150 16.00 13.93 1.62
C LEU A 150 15.90 15.00 2.72
N LYS A 151 14.76 15.11 3.40
CA LYS A 151 14.55 16.00 4.55
C LYS A 151 14.95 15.39 5.89
N PHE A 152 15.31 14.10 5.91
CA PHE A 152 15.77 13.37 7.08
C PHE A 152 17.20 12.85 6.86
#